data_AF-A0A2E1QJY5-F1
#
_entry.id   AF-A0A2E1QJY5-F1
#
_cell.length_a   1.000
_cell.length_b   1.000
_cell.length_c   1.000
_cell.angle_alpha   90.00
_cell.angle_beta   90.00
_cell.angle_gamma   90.00
#
_symmetry.space_group_name_H-M   'P 1'
#
loop_
_entity.id
_entity.type
_entity.pdbx_description
1 polymer ?
#
loop_
_entity_poly.entity_id
_entity_poly.type
_entity_poly.pdbx_seq_one_letter_code
_entity_poly.pdbx_strand_id
1 'polypeptide(L)' 'MKVKVFEIVKSGLSPLSIEMESIIQDWLNENDQIKIISASQSQHLRENTVFVTVFYQLGSEA' A
#
# COMPACT_ATOMS: atom_id res chain seq x y z
N MET A 1 2.27 4.65 16.27
CA MET A 1 1.79 3.74 15.19
C MET A 1 1.06 4.61 14.18
N LYS A 2 1.43 4.55 12.90
CA LYS A 2 0.75 5.26 11.82
C LYS A 2 0.12 4.26 10.85
N VAL A 3 -0.89 4.70 10.11
CA VAL A 3 -1.65 3.88 9.16
C VAL A 3 -1.75 4.63 7.83
N LYS A 4 -1.46 3.92 6.74
CA LYS A 4 -1.68 4.39 5.36
C LYS A 4 -2.64 3.41 4.69
N VAL A 5 -3.69 3.93 4.06
CA VAL A 5 -4.64 3.15 3.27
C VAL A 5 -4.46 3.54 1.81
N PHE A 6 -4.31 2.54 0.95
CA PHE A 6 -4.29 2.67 -0.49
C PHE A 6 -5.60 2.14 -1.05
N GLU A 7 -6.25 2.93 -1.89
CA GLU A 7 -7.36 2.50 -2.72
C GLU A 7 -6.82 2.23 -4.12
N ILE A 8 -6.87 0.97 -4.55
CA ILE A 8 -6.27 0.52 -5.80
C ILE A 8 -7.38 -0.01 -6.67
N VAL A 9 -7.74 0.80 -7.67
CA VAL A 9 -8.74 0.46 -8.67
C VAL A 9 -8.05 -0.30 -9.79
N LYS A 10 -8.46 -1.54 -10.04
CA LYS A 10 -7.88 -2.37 -11.11
C LYS A 10 -8.10 -1.67 -12.45
N SER A 11 -7.03 -1.22 -13.09
CA SER A 11 -7.12 -0.49 -14.36
C SER A 11 -7.50 -1.39 -15.54
N GLY A 12 -7.18 -2.70 -15.42
CA GLY A 12 -7.35 -3.68 -16.49
C GLY A 12 -6.22 -3.68 -17.53
N LEU A 13 -5.28 -2.72 -17.47
CA LEU A 13 -4.12 -2.64 -18.35
C LEU A 13 -2.96 -3.52 -17.87
N SER A 14 -2.89 -3.80 -16.57
CA SER A 14 -1.87 -4.64 -15.95
C SER A 14 -2.47 -5.56 -14.89
N PRO A 15 -1.80 -6.66 -14.53
CA PRO A 15 -2.18 -7.47 -13.38
C PRO A 15 -2.27 -6.63 -12.11
N LEU A 16 -3.34 -6.80 -11.33
CA LEU A 16 -3.59 -6.05 -10.09
C LEU A 16 -2.43 -6.15 -9.09
N SER A 17 -1.75 -7.29 -9.02
CA SER A 17 -0.57 -7.46 -8.17
C SER A 17 0.56 -6.50 -8.54
N ILE A 18 0.78 -6.26 -9.83
CA ILE A 18 1.82 -5.34 -10.32
C ILE A 18 1.44 -3.90 -10.01
N GLU A 19 0.17 -3.54 -10.23
CA GLU A 19 -0.34 -2.20 -9.89
C GLU A 19 -0.20 -1.93 -8.39
N MET A 20 -0.54 -2.92 -7.54
CA MET A 20 -0.38 -2.83 -6.09
C MET A 20 1.07 -2.66 -5.66
N GLU A 21 1.97 -3.51 -6.18
CA GLU A 21 3.39 -3.45 -5.84
C GLU A 21 3.99 -2.11 -6.25
N SER A 22 3.71 -1.61 -7.46
CA SER A 22 4.22 -0.32 -7.93
C SER A 22 3.79 0.82 -7.00
N ILE A 23 2.49 0.93 -6.71
CA ILE A 23 1.96 2.04 -5.89
C ILE A 23 2.56 2.03 -4.47
N ILE A 24 2.70 0.85 -3.87
CA ILE A 24 3.26 0.73 -2.53
C ILE A 24 4.77 1.01 -2.55
N GLN A 25 5.50 0.52 -3.55
CA GLN A 25 6.93 0.77 -3.68
C GLN A 25 7.24 2.24 -3.94
N ASP A 26 6.47 2.91 -4.81
CA ASP A 26 6.62 4.33 -5.07
C ASP A 26 6.43 5.14 -3.78
N TRP A 27 5.42 4.79 -2.98
CA TRP A 27 5.23 5.42 -1.66
C TRP A 27 6.38 5.14 -0.68
N LEU A 28 6.94 3.92 -0.66
CA LEU A 28 8.08 3.61 0.21
C LEU A 28 9.35 4.36 -0.21
N ASN A 29 9.59 4.52 -1.51
CA ASN A 29 10.70 5.28 -2.06
C ASN A 29 10.60 6.79 -1.74
N GLU A 30 9.40 7.32 -1.57
CA GLU A 30 9.19 8.71 -1.11
C GLU A 30 9.38 8.87 0.41
N ASN A 31 9.47 7.76 1.15
CA ASN A 31 9.46 7.77 2.61
C ASN A 31 10.50 6.79 3.18
N ASP A 32 11.77 7.13 3.03
CA ASP A 32 12.94 6.29 3.39
C ASP A 32 13.03 5.91 4.88
N GLN A 33 12.28 6.58 5.74
CA GLN A 33 12.30 6.36 7.20
C GLN A 33 11.09 5.55 7.69
N ILE A 34 10.43 4.78 6.83
CA ILE A 34 9.28 3.96 7.23
C ILE A 34 9.71 2.53 7.54
N LYS A 35 9.37 2.07 8.76
CA LYS A 35 9.38 0.65 9.11
C LYS A 35 7.97 0.09 9.06
N ILE A 36 7.71 -0.78 8.08
CA ILE A 36 6.46 -1.53 8.00
C ILE A 36 6.38 -2.51 9.18
N ILE A 37 5.23 -2.54 9.84
CA ILE A 37 4.94 -3.43 10.97
C ILE A 37 4.01 -4.54 10.52
N SER A 38 2.98 -4.19 9.76
CA SER A 38 2.07 -5.14 9.14
C SER A 38 1.38 -4.50 7.94
N ALA A 39 0.89 -5.34 7.04
CA ALA A 39 0.01 -4.93 5.97
C ALA A 39 -1.21 -5.86 5.94
N SER A 40 -2.37 -5.31 5.61
CA SER A 40 -3.58 -6.08 5.35
C SER A 40 -4.18 -5.66 4.01
N GLN A 41 -4.77 -6.62 3.33
CA GLN A 41 -5.48 -6.41 2.08
C GLN A 41 -6.94 -6.74 2.30
N SER A 42 -7.83 -5.91 1.77
CA SER A 42 -9.25 -6.22 1.66
C SER A 42 -9.72 -5.91 0.24
N GLN A 43 -10.50 -6.81 -0.34
CA GLN A 43 -11.04 -6.64 -1.68
C GLN A 43 -12.53 -6.34 -1.60
N HIS A 44 -12.96 -5.26 -2.24
CA HIS A 44 -14.37 -5.04 -2.48
C HIS A 44 -14.78 -5.74 -3.78
N LEU A 45 -15.37 -6.93 -3.66
CA LEU A 45 -15.71 -7.81 -4.79
C LEU A 45 -16.63 -7.16 -5.84
N ARG A 46 -17.38 -6.11 -5.48
CA ARG A 46 -18.31 -5.43 -6.40
C ARG A 46 -17.68 -4.29 -7.21
N GLU A 47 -16.53 -3.76 -6.81
CA GLU A 47 -16.03 -2.48 -7.34
C GLU A 47 -14.71 -2.59 -8.11
N ASN A 48 -14.16 -3.80 -8.31
CA ASN A 48 -12.80 -3.98 -8.86
C ASN A 48 -11.72 -3.20 -8.08
N THR A 49 -12.00 -2.92 -6.81
CA THR A 49 -11.14 -2.12 -5.93
C THR A 49 -10.56 -2.98 -4.83
N VAL A 50 -9.27 -2.82 -4.60
CA VAL A 50 -8.55 -3.41 -3.48
C VAL A 50 -8.06 -2.30 -2.56
N PHE A 51 -8.30 -2.48 -1.27
CA PHE A 51 -7.74 -1.63 -0.23
C PHE A 51 -6.54 -2.33 0.40
N VAL A 52 -5.39 -1.65 0.40
CA VAL A 52 -4.21 -2.10 1.13
C VAL A 52 -4.00 -1.16 2.30
N THR A 53 -3.99 -1.71 3.51
CA THR A 53 -3.73 -0.97 4.74
C THR A 53 -2.34 -1.33 5.24
N VAL A 54 -1.46 -0.35 5.36
CA VAL A 54 -0.09 -0.52 5.87
C VAL A 54 -0.01 0.14 7.24
N PHE A 55 0.34 -0.65 8.25
CA PHE A 55 0.67 -0.18 9.59
C PHE A 55 2.18 0.00 9.68
N TYR A 56 2.61 1.17 10.12
CA TYR A 56 4.01 1.52 10.11
C TYR A 56 4.44 2.39 11.29
N GLN A 57 5.75 2.44 11.50
CA GLN A 57 6.43 3.38 12.37
C GLN A 57 7.36 4.24 11.52
N LEU A 58 7.50 5.51 11.91
CA LEU A 58 8.65 6.28 11.46
C LEU A 58 9.86 5.80 12.27
N GLY A 59 10.98 5.56 11.60
CA GLY A 59 12.26 5.48 12.28
C GLY A 59 12.47 6.78 13.06
N SER A 60 12.89 6.69 14.31
CA SER A 60 13.50 7.85 14.93
C SER A 60 14.81 8.10 14.19
N GLU A 61 15.04 9.33 13.74
CA GLU A 61 16.40 9.78 13.43
C GLU A 61 17.30 9.37 14.60
N ALA A 62 18.31 8.56 14.29
CA ALA A 62 19.35 8.18 15.25
C ALA A 62 20.36 9.32 15.37
#